data_AF-A0A817T713-F1
#
_entry.id   AF-A0A817T713-F1
#
_cell.length_a   1.000
_cell.length_b   1.000
_cell.length_c   1.000
_cell.angle_alpha   90.00
_cell.angle_beta   90.00
_cell.angle_gamma   90.00
#
_symmetry.space_group_name_H-M   'P 1'
#
loop_
_entity.id
_entity.type
_entity.pdbx_description
1 polymer ?
#
loop_
_entity_poly.entity_id
_entity_poly.type
_entity_poly.pdbx_seq_one_letter_code
_entity_poly.pdbx_strand_id
1 'polypeptide(L)'
;GSRVVRWPRRSDTTQGEILIDDIYCYGGLAMDEQRYLYVSDTEKHEVRRYQLGEKNYTLVAGRNGRGDGLNQLNYPTYLFVDRDHSVYISDNRNYRVMKWVEGAKEG
;
A
#
# COMPACT_ATOMS: atom_id res chain seq x y z
N GLY A 1 -6.15 -16.93 2.89
CA GLY A 1 -6.15 -15.67 2.13
C GLY A 1 -4.88 -14.90 2.42
N SER A 2 -4.45 -14.09 1.46
CA SER A 2 -3.35 -13.14 1.61
C SER A 2 -3.68 -12.09 2.68
N ARG A 3 -2.70 -11.74 3.52
CA ARG A 3 -2.92 -10.93 4.74
C ARG A 3 -1.63 -10.28 5.25
N VAL A 4 -1.78 -9.19 6.00
CA VAL A 4 -0.72 -8.64 6.86
C VAL A 4 -0.98 -9.06 8.30
N VAL A 5 0.06 -9.61 8.95
CA VAL A 5 0.00 -10.08 10.34
C VAL A 5 1.00 -9.31 11.18
N ARG A 6 0.53 -8.74 12.30
CA ARG A 6 1.39 -8.15 13.32
C ARG A 6 1.78 -9.21 14.34
N TRP A 7 3.08 -9.31 14.57
CA TRP A 7 3.64 -10.16 15.61
C TRP A 7 4.11 -9.32 16.80
N PRO A 8 3.80 -9.74 18.04
CA PRO A 8 4.37 -9.13 19.23
C PRO A 8 5.91 -9.21 19.22
N ARG A 9 6.57 -8.12 19.65
CA ARG A 9 8.03 -7.96 19.56
C ARG A 9 8.80 -8.95 20.46
N ARG A 10 8.20 -9.41 21.55
CA ARG A 10 8.72 -10.39 22.52
C ARG A 10 7.56 -11.09 23.22
N SER A 11 7.13 -12.24 22.72
CA SER A 11 6.17 -13.09 23.42
C SER A 11 6.45 -14.56 23.18
N ASP A 12 6.00 -15.38 24.10
CA ASP A 12 5.86 -16.83 23.97
C ASP A 12 4.65 -17.24 23.12
N THR A 13 3.75 -16.30 22.77
CA THR A 13 2.63 -16.60 21.86
C THR A 13 3.08 -16.84 20.42
N THR A 14 2.45 -17.83 19.80
CA THR A 14 2.53 -18.16 18.37
C THR A 14 1.38 -17.55 17.56
N GLN A 15 0.51 -16.77 18.20
CA GLN A 15 -0.64 -16.13 17.57
C GLN A 15 -0.31 -14.69 17.19
N GLY A 16 -0.32 -14.41 15.88
CA GLY A 16 -0.27 -13.06 15.35
C GLY A 16 -1.66 -12.46 15.15
N GLU A 17 -1.74 -11.14 15.17
CA GLU A 17 -2.97 -10.40 14.89
C GLU A 17 -3.06 -10.10 13.40
N ILE A 18 -4.17 -10.49 12.75
CA ILE A 18 -4.45 -10.11 11.37
C ILE A 18 -4.87 -8.65 11.38
N LEU A 19 -4.04 -7.78 10.78
CA LEU A 19 -4.34 -6.36 10.64
C LEU A 19 -5.16 -6.08 9.39
N ILE A 20 -4.81 -6.76 8.29
CA ILE A 20 -5.40 -6.57 6.97
C ILE A 20 -5.57 -7.95 6.34
N ASP A 21 -6.75 -8.20 5.79
CA ASP A 21 -7.07 -9.35 4.96
C ASP A 21 -7.53 -8.88 3.56
N ASP A 22 -7.72 -9.83 2.64
CA ASP A 22 -8.17 -9.61 1.26
C ASP A 22 -7.33 -8.58 0.46
N ILE A 23 -6.00 -8.72 0.53
CA ILE A 23 -5.05 -7.91 -0.24
C ILE A 23 -4.16 -8.79 -1.11
N TYR A 24 -3.88 -8.37 -2.35
CA TYR A 24 -2.94 -9.08 -3.23
C TYR A 24 -1.62 -8.31 -3.31
N CYS A 25 -0.78 -8.44 -2.29
CA CYS A 25 0.50 -7.73 -2.20
C CYS A 25 1.65 -8.64 -2.65
N TYR A 26 2.17 -8.44 -3.86
CA TYR A 26 3.32 -9.20 -4.37
C TYR A 26 4.70 -8.61 -4.00
N GLY A 27 4.79 -7.46 -3.31
CA GLY A 27 6.10 -6.93 -2.93
C GLY A 27 6.19 -5.78 -1.93
N GLY A 28 5.23 -4.86 -1.86
CA GLY A 28 5.43 -3.59 -1.15
C GLY A 28 4.54 -3.36 0.05
N LEU A 29 5.17 -3.31 1.23
CA LEU A 29 4.62 -2.67 2.42
C LEU A 29 5.54 -1.52 2.82
N ALA A 30 4.97 -0.39 3.21
CA ALA A 30 5.71 0.73 3.77
C ALA A 30 4.93 1.31 4.96
N MET A 31 5.62 1.96 5.89
CA MET A 31 4.98 2.59 7.05
C MET A 31 5.56 3.99 7.23
N ASP A 32 4.70 4.97 7.53
CA ASP A 32 5.13 6.33 7.85
C ASP A 32 5.36 6.54 9.36
N GLU A 33 5.80 7.74 9.72
CA GLU A 33 6.09 8.15 11.10
C GLU A 33 4.81 8.20 11.97
N GLN A 34 3.63 8.39 11.36
CA GLN A 34 2.31 8.40 12.01
C GLN A 34 1.72 6.99 12.19
N ARG A 35 2.44 5.96 11.74
CA ARG A 35 2.05 4.54 11.78
C ARG A 35 0.84 4.21 10.90
N TYR A 36 0.72 4.87 9.75
CA TYR A 36 -0.09 4.34 8.65
C TYR A 36 0.71 3.28 7.90
N LEU A 37 0.08 2.12 7.68
CA LEU A 37 0.60 1.04 6.86
C LEU A 37 0.09 1.21 5.42
N TYR A 38 1.01 1.37 4.48
CA TYR A 38 0.76 1.46 3.05
C TYR A 38 0.98 0.09 2.41
N VAL A 39 0.02 -0.31 1.57
CA VAL A 39 0.00 -1.62 0.90
C VAL A 39 -0.27 -1.41 -0.58
N SER A 40 0.53 -2.06 -1.43
CA SER A 40 0.22 -2.21 -2.85
C SER A 40 -0.76 -3.37 -3.01
N ASP A 41 -1.99 -3.10 -3.43
CA ASP A 41 -2.91 -4.16 -3.86
C ASP A 41 -2.78 -4.35 -5.37
N THR A 42 -1.88 -5.27 -5.73
CA THR A 42 -1.37 -5.43 -7.09
C THR A 42 -2.46 -5.82 -8.08
N GLU A 43 -3.37 -6.73 -7.69
CA GLU A 43 -4.49 -7.18 -8.54
C GLU A 43 -5.61 -6.14 -8.65
N LYS A 44 -5.72 -5.25 -7.66
CA LYS A 44 -6.68 -4.14 -7.69
C LYS A 44 -6.12 -2.91 -8.40
N HIS A 45 -4.81 -2.89 -8.64
CA HIS A 45 -4.09 -1.75 -9.22
C HIS A 45 -4.18 -0.49 -8.35
N GLU A 46 -4.14 -0.69 -7.03
CA GLU A 46 -4.34 0.37 -6.04
C GLU A 46 -3.18 0.41 -5.05
N VAL A 47 -2.97 1.59 -4.46
CA VAL A 47 -2.23 1.73 -3.20
C VAL A 47 -3.19 2.18 -2.13
N ARG A 48 -3.22 1.44 -1.02
CA ARG A 48 -4.12 1.66 0.12
C ARG A 48 -3.30 1.97 1.35
N ARG A 49 -3.79 2.87 2.21
CA ARG A 49 -3.23 3.06 3.57
C ARG A 49 -4.23 2.70 4.64
N TYR A 50 -3.72 2.16 5.73
CA TYR A 50 -4.49 1.73 6.91
C TYR A 50 -3.89 2.34 8.17
N GLN A 51 -4.73 2.89 9.05
CA GLN A 51 -4.29 3.14 10.41
C GLN A 51 -4.07 1.77 11.08
N LEU A 52 -2.94 1.55 11.76
CA LEU A 52 -2.68 0.26 12.40
C LEU A 52 -3.80 -0.13 13.38
N GLY A 53 -4.40 -1.30 13.15
CA GLY A 53 -5.51 -1.84 13.95
C GLY A 53 -6.90 -1.50 13.41
N GLU A 54 -7.00 -0.63 12.40
CA GLU A 54 -8.25 -0.37 11.69
C GLU A 54 -8.38 -1.24 10.44
N LYS A 55 -9.61 -1.63 10.10
CA LYS A 55 -9.92 -2.40 8.90
C LYS A 55 -10.19 -1.54 7.67
N ASN A 56 -10.62 -0.30 7.89
CA ASN A 56 -10.92 0.62 6.80
C ASN A 56 -9.63 1.18 6.23
N TYR A 57 -9.59 1.37 4.91
CA TYR A 57 -8.46 2.00 4.24
C TYR A 57 -8.83 3.31 3.59
N THR A 58 -7.83 4.14 3.36
CA THR A 58 -7.89 5.27 2.44
C THR A 58 -7.18 4.91 1.14
N LEU A 59 -7.84 5.17 0.01
CA LEU A 59 -7.22 5.03 -1.31
C LEU A 59 -6.21 6.16 -1.55
N VAL A 60 -4.96 5.77 -1.77
CA VAL A 60 -3.84 6.69 -1.98
C VAL A 60 -3.59 6.93 -3.46
N ALA A 61 -3.55 5.87 -4.27
CA ALA A 61 -3.25 5.93 -5.71
C ALA A 61 -3.97 4.83 -6.51
N GLY A 62 -4.06 5.00 -7.83
CA GLY A 62 -4.69 4.02 -8.74
C GLY A 62 -6.21 4.13 -8.87
N ARG A 63 -6.76 5.34 -8.65
CA ARG A 63 -8.21 5.61 -8.57
C ARG A 63 -9.02 5.15 -9.78
N ASN A 64 -8.42 5.12 -10.96
CA ASN A 64 -9.08 4.73 -12.21
C ASN A 64 -8.66 3.32 -12.68
N GLY A 65 -8.21 2.47 -11.76
CA GLY A 65 -7.85 1.09 -12.01
C GLY A 65 -6.65 0.93 -12.94
N ARG A 66 -6.69 -0.13 -13.75
CA ARG A 66 -5.60 -0.51 -14.66
C ARG A 66 -5.42 0.50 -15.79
N GLY A 67 -4.20 0.99 -15.97
CA GLY A 67 -3.82 1.78 -17.14
C GLY A 67 -2.52 2.54 -16.95
N ASP A 68 -2.16 3.38 -17.90
CA ASP A 68 -0.92 4.16 -17.96
C ASP A 68 -1.14 5.67 -17.77
N GLY A 69 -2.39 6.12 -17.55
CA GLY A 69 -2.68 7.48 -17.15
C GLY A 69 -2.03 7.85 -15.80
N LEU A 70 -1.90 9.16 -15.51
CA LEU A 70 -1.31 9.62 -14.25
C LEU A 70 -2.16 9.29 -13.02
N ASN A 71 -3.46 9.02 -13.22
CA ASN A 71 -4.42 8.60 -12.19
C ASN A 71 -4.68 7.07 -12.18
N GLN A 72 -3.91 6.30 -12.93
CA GLN A 72 -4.00 4.84 -13.07
C GLN A 72 -2.67 4.18 -12.67
N LEU A 73 -2.75 2.91 -12.32
CA LEU A 73 -1.59 2.05 -12.09
C LEU A 73 -1.79 0.73 -12.83
N ASN A 74 -0.72 -0.03 -13.01
CA ASN A 74 -0.74 -1.31 -13.69
C ASN A 74 0.21 -2.27 -12.96
N TYR A 75 -0.38 -3.13 -12.13
CA TYR A 75 0.35 -4.04 -11.24
C TYR A 75 1.40 -3.32 -10.36
N PRO A 76 1.01 -2.39 -9.47
CA PRO A 76 1.96 -1.76 -8.55
C PRO A 76 2.56 -2.81 -7.60
N THR A 77 3.88 -2.71 -7.33
CA THR A 77 4.59 -3.69 -6.49
C THR A 77 5.26 -3.08 -5.27
N TYR A 78 6.35 -2.34 -5.42
CA TYR A 78 7.11 -1.79 -4.29
C TYR A 78 6.68 -0.35 -3.98
N LEU A 79 6.77 -0.01 -2.70
CA LEU A 79 6.38 1.30 -2.17
C LEU A 79 7.53 1.90 -1.35
N PHE A 80 7.68 3.21 -1.45
CA PHE A 80 8.45 4.02 -0.51
C PHE A 80 7.61 5.24 -0.11
N VAL A 81 7.61 5.59 1.17
CA VAL A 81 6.88 6.76 1.69
C VAL A 81 7.89 7.73 2.28
N ASP A 82 7.90 8.98 1.81
CA ASP A 82 8.77 10.01 2.35
C ASP A 82 8.15 10.74 3.55
N ARG A 83 8.90 11.70 4.12
CA ARG A 83 8.47 12.44 5.32
C ARG A 83 7.32 13.40 5.07
N ASP A 84 7.05 13.74 3.81
CA ASP A 84 5.93 14.58 3.39
C ASP A 84 4.71 13.73 2.99
N HIS A 85 4.71 12.45 3.38
CA HIS A 85 3.67 11.45 3.07
C HIS A 85 3.47 11.19 1.58
N SER A 86 4.44 11.58 0.75
CA SER A 86 4.41 11.24 -0.67
C SER A 86 4.77 9.77 -0.85
N VAL A 87 4.03 9.08 -1.71
CA VAL A 87 4.24 7.67 -2.01
C VAL A 87 4.87 7.51 -3.38
N TYR A 88 6.02 6.87 -3.41
CA TYR A 88 6.71 6.46 -4.61
C TYR A 88 6.35 5.01 -4.90
N ILE A 89 5.87 4.75 -6.11
CA ILE A 89 5.22 3.49 -6.49
C ILE A 89 5.95 2.91 -7.69
N SER A 90 6.44 1.68 -7.55
CA SER A 90 6.90 0.90 -8.70
C SER A 90 5.70 0.40 -9.50
N ASP A 91 5.33 1.13 -10.54
CA ASP A 91 4.20 0.85 -11.44
C ASP A 91 4.63 -0.18 -12.49
N ASN A 92 4.71 -1.44 -12.05
CA ASN A 92 5.59 -2.45 -12.64
C ASN A 92 5.29 -2.75 -14.11
N ARG A 93 4.02 -2.83 -14.51
CA ARG A 93 3.64 -3.16 -15.90
C ARG A 93 3.58 -1.95 -16.82
N ASN A 94 3.80 -0.76 -16.28
CA ASN A 94 4.02 0.47 -17.06
C ASN A 94 5.50 0.87 -17.11
N TYR A 95 6.40 0.08 -16.50
CA TYR A 95 7.85 0.29 -16.52
C TYR A 95 8.29 1.68 -16.02
N ARG A 96 7.57 2.22 -15.03
CA ARG A 96 7.81 3.55 -14.46
C ARG A 96 7.76 3.54 -12.94
N VAL A 97 8.23 4.64 -12.36
CA VAL A 97 7.99 4.99 -10.96
C VAL A 97 7.10 6.22 -10.93
N MET A 98 6.04 6.18 -10.15
CA MET A 98 5.09 7.30 -9.96
C MET A 98 5.27 7.92 -8.57
N LYS A 99 5.06 9.23 -8.43
CA LYS A 99 5.08 9.91 -7.13
C LYS A 99 3.72 10.54 -6.86
N TRP A 100 3.00 9.99 -5.90
CA TRP A 100 1.73 10.56 -5.46
C TRP A 100 1.93 11.35 -4.16
N VAL A 101 1.68 12.65 -4.23
CA VAL A 101 1.62 13.51 -3.02
C VAL A 101 0.33 13.21 -2.26
N GLU A 102 0.35 13.37 -0.93
CA GLU A 102 -0.84 13.15 -0.10
C GLU A 102 -2.05 13.95 -0.62
N GLY A 103 -3.19 13.27 -0.77
CA GLY A 103 -4.43 13.87 -1.26
C GLY A 103 -4.51 14.10 -2.78
N ALA A 104 -3.44 13.81 -3.54
CA ALA A 104 -3.46 13.95 -4.98
C ALA A 104 -4.44 12.99 -5.67
N LYS A 105 -4.88 13.37 -6.87
CA LYS A 105 -5.76 12.56 -7.75
C LYS A 105 -5.01 11.85 -8.87
N GLU A 106 -3.75 12.21 -9.06
CA GLU A 106 -2.77 11.68 -10.00
C GLU A 106 -1.36 11.92 -9.45
N GLY A 107 -0.33 11.30 -10.01
CA GLY A 107 1.05 11.46 -9.54
C GLY A 107 2.10 11.46 -10.63
#